data_AF-A0A0X3XPX1-F1
#
_entry.id   AF-A0A0X3XPX1-F1
#
_cell.length_a   1.000
_cell.length_b   1.000
_cell.length_c   1.000
_cell.angle_alpha   90.00
_cell.angle_beta   90.00
_cell.angle_gamma   90.00
#
_symmetry.space_group_name_H-M   'P 1'
#
loop_
_entity.id
_entity.type
_entity.pdbx_description
1 polymer ?
#
loop_
_entity_poly.entity_id
_entity_poly.type
_entity_poly.pdbx_seq_one_letter_code
_entity_poly.pdbx_strand_id
1 'polypeptide(L)'
;MSTARFDRLITQSTNGALRLADGHTISVIAAGADAVDVYLWPGLPAPDASGWEDEDPAEVFLTGGNMDGRYCCNVPVQAVRDLIEQHVGEAAAADDEVITAPLAQLRATGVRCLNRQDSAGRYVRVPLADGTEITVSGTAADRDGTRGAEVSIHHLVRDHASWQASRIDRNGRSVHVYDSYGQRRPYEEDTSGLVAAVLTQVQQCGGSAPERGVGETAEQLARAALAEQGITAHRDDDAGNTWLVIGGDQTSPDFPDMLAEPYAVLYLGSYGNDEEITVDRAPAPGDEWTVLAGDGTGAERELTTRPADQLADCVQAVTAWLATLQGTPSGTE
;
A
#
# COMPACT_ATOMS: atom_id res chain seq x y z
N MET A 1 -23.58 -11.93 24.45
CA MET A 1 -23.55 -11.73 22.99
C MET A 1 -22.25 -11.03 22.65
N SER A 2 -21.63 -11.33 21.49
CA SER A 2 -20.29 -10.83 21.15
C SER A 2 -20.40 -9.58 20.29
N THR A 3 -19.78 -8.49 20.75
CA THR A 3 -19.44 -7.26 19.98
C THR A 3 -17.93 -7.09 19.86
N ALA A 4 -17.17 -8.16 20.14
CA ALA A 4 -15.72 -8.08 20.31
C ALA A 4 -14.99 -7.60 19.05
N ARG A 5 -15.53 -7.85 17.84
CA ARG A 5 -14.92 -7.35 16.61
C ARG A 5 -15.23 -5.89 16.39
N PHE A 6 -16.48 -5.48 16.58
CA PHE A 6 -16.85 -4.07 16.53
C PHE A 6 -16.04 -3.24 17.52
N ASP A 7 -15.96 -3.67 18.78
CA ASP A 7 -15.19 -2.98 19.82
C ASP A 7 -13.70 -2.86 19.48
N ARG A 8 -13.14 -3.85 18.78
CA ARG A 8 -11.76 -3.80 18.28
C ARG A 8 -11.58 -2.74 17.19
N LEU A 9 -12.50 -2.66 16.22
CA LEU A 9 -12.46 -1.63 15.17
C LEU A 9 -12.51 -0.22 15.78
N ILE A 10 -13.35 -0.01 16.78
CA ILE A 10 -13.42 1.26 17.53
C ILE A 10 -12.10 1.55 18.24
N THR A 11 -11.58 0.58 19.00
CA THR A 11 -10.35 0.75 19.79
C THR A 11 -9.13 1.03 18.91
N GLN A 12 -9.08 0.45 17.71
CA GLN A 12 -7.97 0.61 16.78
C GLN A 12 -8.16 1.79 15.81
N SER A 13 -9.33 2.44 15.84
CA SER A 13 -9.73 3.45 14.86
C SER A 13 -9.53 2.97 13.41
N THR A 14 -9.94 1.72 13.15
CA THR A 14 -9.80 1.07 11.83
C THR A 14 -11.14 0.79 11.19
N ASN A 15 -11.14 0.80 9.85
CA ASN A 15 -12.32 0.48 9.05
C ASN A 15 -12.46 -1.03 8.90
N GLY A 16 -13.68 -1.53 8.79
CA GLY A 16 -13.90 -2.96 8.61
C GLY A 16 -15.35 -3.35 8.33
N ALA A 17 -15.54 -4.49 7.69
CA ALA A 17 -16.84 -5.11 7.52
C ALA A 17 -17.13 -6.09 8.66
N LEU A 18 -18.35 -6.07 9.18
CA LEU A 18 -18.85 -6.96 10.22
C LEU A 18 -20.01 -7.76 9.68
N ARG A 19 -19.98 -9.08 9.92
CA ARG A 19 -21.08 -9.98 9.58
C ARG A 19 -21.91 -10.27 10.82
N LEU A 20 -23.21 -10.07 10.71
CA LEU A 20 -24.18 -10.35 11.77
C LEU A 20 -24.57 -11.83 11.75
N ALA A 21 -25.01 -12.38 12.88
CA ALA A 21 -25.26 -13.82 13.03
C ALA A 21 -26.38 -14.34 12.11
N ASP A 22 -27.30 -13.47 11.70
CA ASP A 22 -28.36 -13.79 10.74
C ASP A 22 -27.93 -13.66 9.27
N GLY A 23 -26.67 -13.30 9.00
CA GLY A 23 -26.06 -13.29 7.68
C GLY A 23 -26.07 -11.94 6.95
N HIS A 24 -26.58 -10.87 7.57
CA HIS A 24 -26.42 -9.50 7.09
C HIS A 24 -24.99 -8.97 7.32
N THR A 25 -24.64 -7.89 6.64
CA THR A 25 -23.32 -7.25 6.73
C THR A 25 -23.49 -5.74 6.96
N ILE A 26 -22.61 -5.17 7.77
CA ILE A 26 -22.39 -3.72 7.90
C ILE A 26 -20.91 -3.39 7.66
N SER A 27 -20.61 -2.19 7.19
CA SER A 27 -19.23 -1.67 7.13
C SER A 27 -19.09 -0.48 8.07
N VAL A 28 -18.02 -0.46 8.87
CA VAL A 28 -17.60 0.67 9.71
C VAL A 28 -16.49 1.41 8.98
N ILE A 29 -16.68 2.70 8.69
CA ILE A 29 -15.88 3.46 7.72
C ILE A 29 -15.10 4.62 8.34
N ALA A 30 -15.55 5.13 9.48
CA ALA A 30 -14.79 6.06 10.30
C ALA A 30 -15.15 5.78 11.76
N ALA A 31 -14.14 5.63 12.62
CA ALA A 31 -14.34 5.31 14.02
C ALA A 31 -13.88 6.45 14.94
N GLY A 32 -14.84 7.22 15.46
CA GLY A 32 -14.64 8.13 16.57
C GLY A 32 -14.87 7.42 17.91
N ALA A 33 -14.56 8.12 19.03
CA ALA A 33 -14.72 7.55 20.37
C ALA A 33 -16.19 7.24 20.72
N ASP A 34 -17.12 8.07 20.26
CA ASP A 34 -18.54 8.00 20.64
C ASP A 34 -19.49 7.72 19.48
N ALA A 35 -19.03 7.91 18.24
CA ALA A 35 -19.82 7.73 17.02
C ALA A 35 -18.97 7.22 15.87
N VAL A 36 -19.62 6.53 14.92
CA VAL A 36 -19.01 5.94 13.74
C VAL A 36 -19.86 6.15 12.50
N ASP A 37 -19.21 6.15 11.34
CA ASP A 37 -19.92 6.09 10.07
C ASP A 37 -20.15 4.63 9.68
N VAL A 38 -21.41 4.30 9.36
CA VAL A 38 -21.86 2.94 9.10
C VAL A 38 -22.53 2.86 7.73
N TYR A 39 -22.06 1.92 6.93
CA TYR A 39 -22.75 1.52 5.71
C TYR A 39 -23.53 0.23 5.92
N LEU A 40 -24.85 0.31 5.75
CA LEU A 40 -25.78 -0.81 5.78
C LEU A 40 -25.90 -1.41 4.38
N TRP A 41 -25.52 -2.68 4.24
CA TRP A 41 -25.59 -3.37 2.96
C TRP A 41 -27.04 -3.63 2.52
N PRO A 42 -27.30 -3.77 1.21
CA PRO A 42 -28.65 -4.00 0.69
C PRO A 42 -29.35 -5.17 1.40
N GLY A 43 -30.60 -4.95 1.80
CA GLY A 43 -31.42 -5.92 2.52
C GLY A 43 -31.41 -5.76 4.05
N LEU A 44 -30.51 -4.93 4.60
CA LEU A 44 -30.51 -4.57 6.02
C LEU A 44 -31.16 -3.17 6.22
N PRO A 45 -32.39 -3.07 6.76
CA PRO A 45 -32.98 -1.77 7.03
C PRO A 45 -32.27 -1.08 8.19
N ALA A 46 -32.16 0.26 8.12
CA ALA A 46 -31.73 1.05 9.26
C ALA A 46 -32.74 0.90 10.41
N PRO A 47 -32.28 0.72 11.67
CA PRO A 47 -33.14 0.75 12.84
C PRO A 47 -33.96 2.04 12.92
N ASP A 48 -35.22 1.93 13.34
CA ASP A 48 -36.08 3.06 13.66
C ASP A 48 -35.73 3.61 15.06
N ALA A 49 -34.53 4.16 15.18
CA ALA A 49 -33.96 4.69 16.41
C ALA A 49 -33.11 5.93 16.15
N SER A 50 -33.08 6.83 17.14
CA SER A 50 -32.27 8.05 17.08
C SER A 50 -30.80 7.71 16.85
N GLY A 51 -30.20 8.27 15.80
CA GLY A 51 -28.80 8.06 15.43
C GLY A 51 -28.59 7.35 14.09
N TRP A 52 -29.65 6.85 13.44
CA TRP A 52 -29.59 6.28 12.08
C TRP A 52 -30.21 7.19 11.00
N GLU A 53 -30.67 8.38 11.40
CA GLU A 53 -31.43 9.31 10.56
C GLU A 53 -30.53 10.22 9.69
N ASP A 54 -29.27 10.39 10.09
CA ASP A 54 -28.30 11.24 9.39
C ASP A 54 -27.71 10.47 8.20
N GLU A 55 -28.42 10.46 7.07
CA GLU A 55 -27.95 9.86 5.84
C GLU A 55 -27.18 10.87 5.00
N ASP A 56 -25.97 10.50 4.57
CA ASP A 56 -25.22 11.24 3.55
C ASP A 56 -25.22 10.47 2.23
N PRO A 57 -26.22 10.70 1.36
CA PRO A 57 -26.26 10.08 0.04
C PRO A 57 -25.17 10.59 -0.91
N ALA A 58 -24.52 11.72 -0.60
CA ALA A 58 -23.43 12.24 -1.42
C ALA A 58 -22.10 11.50 -1.16
N GLU A 59 -21.87 11.06 0.07
CA GLU A 59 -20.74 10.16 0.43
C GLU A 59 -20.82 8.81 -0.29
N VAL A 60 -22.03 8.23 -0.45
CA VAL A 60 -22.25 7.00 -1.23
C VAL A 60 -21.79 7.17 -2.69
N PHE A 61 -22.01 8.35 -3.26
CA PHE A 61 -21.58 8.67 -4.62
C PHE A 61 -20.05 8.84 -4.72
N LEU A 62 -19.43 9.47 -3.72
CA LEU A 62 -17.98 9.75 -3.70
C LEU A 62 -17.12 8.51 -3.40
N THR A 63 -17.67 7.52 -2.69
CA THR A 63 -17.02 6.23 -2.44
C THR A 63 -17.06 5.27 -3.64
N GLY A 64 -17.59 5.72 -4.80
CA GLY A 64 -17.36 5.10 -6.10
C GLY A 64 -18.25 3.92 -6.46
N GLY A 65 -19.42 3.76 -5.84
CA GLY A 65 -20.33 2.65 -6.13
C GLY A 65 -21.79 3.07 -6.33
N ASN A 66 -22.42 2.56 -7.38
CA ASN A 66 -23.87 2.48 -7.49
C ASN A 66 -24.36 1.38 -6.54
N MET A 67 -24.45 1.69 -5.24
CA MET A 67 -24.77 0.69 -4.23
C MET A 67 -26.16 0.93 -3.65
N ASP A 68 -27.02 -0.09 -3.70
CA ASP A 68 -28.40 -0.07 -3.17
C ASP A 68 -28.47 -0.06 -1.61
N GLY A 69 -27.38 0.26 -0.93
CA GLY A 69 -27.31 0.31 0.53
C GLY A 69 -27.55 1.70 1.09
N ARG A 70 -27.37 1.87 2.40
CA ARG A 70 -27.61 3.13 3.12
C ARG A 70 -26.37 3.51 3.91
N TYR A 71 -25.87 4.73 3.72
CA TYR A 71 -24.78 5.29 4.51
C TYR A 71 -25.34 6.18 5.60
N CYS A 72 -25.04 5.84 6.85
CA CYS A 72 -25.49 6.56 8.03
C CYS A 72 -24.26 7.16 8.72
N CYS A 73 -24.23 8.48 8.84
CA CYS A 73 -23.15 9.23 9.46
C CYS A 73 -23.35 9.34 10.97
N ASN A 74 -22.25 9.45 11.71
CA ASN A 74 -22.26 9.78 13.13
C ASN A 74 -23.16 8.86 13.99
N VAL A 75 -23.28 7.58 13.60
CA VAL A 75 -24.08 6.59 14.32
C VAL A 75 -23.44 6.36 15.68
N PRO A 76 -24.16 6.56 16.80
CA PRO A 76 -23.60 6.33 18.12
C PRO A 76 -23.07 4.90 18.25
N VAL A 77 -21.88 4.72 18.83
CA VAL A 77 -21.27 3.39 19.02
C VAL A 77 -22.24 2.42 19.70
N GLN A 78 -23.02 2.91 20.67
CA GLN A 78 -24.04 2.10 21.35
C GLN A 78 -25.16 1.65 20.41
N ALA A 79 -25.61 2.51 19.48
CA ALA A 79 -26.66 2.14 18.53
C ALA A 79 -26.21 1.04 17.56
N VAL A 80 -24.92 0.99 17.21
CA VAL A 80 -24.34 -0.11 16.42
C VAL A 80 -24.27 -1.41 17.24
N ARG A 81 -23.91 -1.34 18.53
CA ARG A 81 -23.95 -2.51 19.42
C ARG A 81 -25.37 -3.05 19.56
N ASP A 82 -26.36 -2.18 19.68
CA ASP A 82 -27.77 -2.55 19.78
C ASP A 82 -28.25 -3.23 18.48
N LEU A 83 -27.84 -2.72 17.31
CA LEU A 83 -28.08 -3.39 16.02
C LEU A 83 -27.43 -4.78 16.00
N ILE A 84 -26.16 -4.91 16.40
CA ILE A 84 -25.48 -6.21 16.45
C ILE A 84 -26.26 -7.18 17.37
N GLU A 85 -26.73 -6.71 18.52
CA GLU A 85 -27.53 -7.50 19.45
C GLU A 85 -28.88 -7.93 18.85
N GLN A 86 -29.58 -7.01 18.17
CA GLN A 86 -30.84 -7.29 17.48
C GLN A 86 -30.70 -8.42 16.46
N HIS A 87 -29.54 -8.52 15.81
CA HIS A 87 -29.20 -9.57 14.86
C HIS A 87 -28.52 -10.79 15.49
N VAL A 88 -28.77 -11.03 16.78
CA VAL A 88 -28.31 -12.20 17.55
C VAL A 88 -26.79 -12.21 17.82
N GLY A 89 -26.13 -11.05 17.63
CA GLY A 89 -24.71 -10.84 17.81
C GLY A 89 -23.92 -10.86 16.50
N GLU A 90 -22.61 -10.73 16.62
CA GLU A 90 -21.69 -11.00 15.51
C GLU A 90 -21.80 -12.49 15.13
N ALA A 91 -21.78 -12.77 13.82
CA ALA A 91 -21.53 -14.14 13.38
C ALA A 91 -20.24 -14.61 14.04
N ALA A 92 -20.23 -15.85 14.56
CA ALA A 92 -19.01 -16.44 15.10
C ALA A 92 -17.91 -16.22 14.07
N ALA A 93 -16.76 -15.74 14.54
CA ALA A 93 -15.56 -15.65 13.73
C ALA A 93 -15.19 -17.08 13.33
N ALA A 94 -15.87 -17.63 12.33
CA ALA A 94 -15.31 -18.62 11.45
C ALA A 94 -14.24 -17.84 10.70
N ASP A 95 -13.09 -17.70 11.37
CA ASP A 95 -11.91 -16.95 10.98
C ASP A 95 -12.23 -15.85 9.96
N ASP A 96 -12.53 -14.65 10.45
CA ASP A 96 -12.58 -13.42 9.67
C ASP A 96 -11.22 -13.03 9.02
N GLU A 97 -10.33 -14.00 8.89
CA GLU A 97 -9.32 -14.13 7.86
C GLU A 97 -9.92 -14.43 6.46
N VAL A 98 -11.24 -14.29 6.27
CA VAL A 98 -11.85 -14.08 4.94
C VAL A 98 -11.67 -12.62 4.46
N ILE A 99 -10.66 -11.93 4.97
CA ILE A 99 -9.95 -10.93 4.20
C ILE A 99 -8.98 -11.76 3.33
N THR A 100 -9.26 -11.86 2.02
CA THR A 100 -8.28 -12.28 0.98
C THR A 100 -7.88 -13.78 0.96
N ALA A 101 -8.78 -14.75 0.75
CA ALA A 101 -8.41 -16.19 0.78
C ALA A 101 -7.17 -16.58 -0.07
N PRO A 102 -6.94 -16.04 -1.29
CA PRO A 102 -5.69 -16.30 -2.01
C PRO A 102 -4.46 -15.73 -1.29
N LEU A 103 -4.54 -14.52 -0.74
CA LEU A 103 -3.42 -13.84 -0.09
C LEU A 103 -3.08 -14.47 1.27
N ALA A 104 -4.10 -14.83 2.07
CA ALA A 104 -3.89 -15.56 3.32
C ALA A 104 -3.19 -16.90 3.05
N GLN A 105 -3.64 -17.65 2.02
CA GLN A 105 -3.01 -18.90 1.62
C GLN A 105 -1.57 -18.69 1.12
N LEU A 106 -1.32 -17.67 0.29
CA LEU A 106 0.04 -17.33 -0.16
C LEU A 106 0.96 -16.97 1.02
N ARG A 107 0.51 -16.10 1.93
CA ARG A 107 1.28 -15.72 3.12
C ARG A 107 1.56 -16.90 4.06
N ALA A 108 0.58 -17.79 4.24
CA ALA A 108 0.75 -19.01 5.03
C ALA A 108 1.84 -19.95 4.46
N THR A 109 2.11 -19.86 3.15
CA THR A 109 3.22 -20.58 2.50
C THR A 109 4.55 -19.83 2.52
N GLY A 110 4.63 -18.69 3.21
CA GLY A 110 5.83 -17.85 3.30
C GLY A 110 6.06 -16.97 2.07
N VAL A 111 5.07 -16.82 1.19
CA VAL A 111 5.16 -15.92 0.04
C VAL A 111 4.96 -14.49 0.52
N ARG A 112 5.86 -13.58 0.12
CA ARG A 112 5.69 -12.16 0.36
C ARG A 112 4.62 -11.62 -0.59
N CYS A 113 3.68 -10.87 -0.03
CA CYS A 113 2.59 -10.29 -0.79
C CYS A 113 2.36 -8.85 -0.37
N LEU A 114 2.41 -7.95 -1.35
CA LEU A 114 2.23 -6.51 -1.19
C LEU A 114 0.85 -6.13 -1.73
N ASN A 115 0.04 -5.48 -0.91
CA ASN A 115 -1.22 -4.91 -1.36
C ASN A 115 -0.91 -3.63 -2.11
N ARG A 116 -1.55 -3.42 -3.27
CA ARG A 116 -1.45 -2.18 -4.03
C ARG A 116 -2.85 -1.74 -4.47
N GLN A 117 -2.98 -0.43 -4.64
CA GLN A 117 -4.15 0.19 -5.24
C GLN A 117 -3.65 1.12 -6.34
N ASP A 118 -4.32 1.21 -7.48
CA ASP A 118 -4.08 2.20 -8.52
C ASP A 118 -5.36 2.63 -9.24
N SER A 119 -5.23 3.39 -10.32
CA SER A 119 -6.38 3.80 -11.14
C SER A 119 -7.10 2.64 -11.83
N ALA A 120 -6.44 1.49 -12.02
CA ALA A 120 -7.05 0.26 -12.50
C ALA A 120 -7.75 -0.52 -11.35
N GLY A 121 -7.24 -0.35 -10.13
CA GLY A 121 -7.91 -0.63 -8.86
C GLY A 121 -7.03 -1.42 -7.89
N ARG A 122 -7.57 -2.38 -7.13
CA ARG A 122 -6.86 -3.04 -6.01
C ARG A 122 -6.38 -4.43 -6.37
N TYR A 123 -5.09 -4.69 -6.16
CA TYR A 123 -4.43 -5.96 -6.50
C TYR A 123 -3.32 -6.33 -5.52
N VAL A 124 -2.79 -7.56 -5.66
CA VAL A 124 -1.65 -8.06 -4.90
C VAL A 124 -0.45 -8.18 -5.83
N ARG A 125 0.71 -7.69 -5.39
CA ARG A 125 2.00 -8.00 -6.01
C ARG A 125 2.72 -9.07 -5.20
N VAL A 126 3.25 -10.07 -5.89
CA VAL A 126 4.12 -11.11 -5.35
C VAL A 126 5.51 -10.91 -5.97
N PRO A 127 6.43 -10.22 -5.27
CA PRO A 127 7.78 -10.04 -5.77
C PRO A 127 8.55 -11.37 -5.73
N LEU A 128 9.30 -11.64 -6.79
CA LEU A 128 10.01 -12.90 -7.02
C LEU A 128 11.52 -12.71 -6.84
N ALA A 129 12.23 -13.78 -6.47
CA ALA A 129 13.66 -13.75 -6.19
C ALA A 129 14.54 -13.45 -7.43
N ASP A 130 13.99 -13.50 -8.65
CA ASP A 130 14.69 -13.16 -9.89
C ASP A 130 14.55 -11.68 -10.30
N GLY A 131 13.91 -10.86 -9.45
CA GLY A 131 13.62 -9.44 -9.67
C GLY A 131 12.32 -9.17 -10.43
N THR A 132 11.61 -10.20 -10.89
CA THR A 132 10.29 -10.04 -11.51
C THR A 132 9.17 -10.08 -10.47
N GLU A 133 7.93 -9.90 -10.90
CA GLU A 133 6.78 -9.89 -9.99
C GLU A 133 5.51 -10.41 -10.65
N ILE A 134 4.64 -10.99 -9.82
CA ILE A 134 3.31 -11.43 -10.24
C ILE A 134 2.28 -10.45 -9.68
N THR A 135 1.44 -9.92 -10.55
CA THR A 135 0.24 -9.17 -10.19
C THR A 135 -0.95 -10.13 -10.16
N VAL A 136 -1.68 -10.14 -9.05
CA VAL A 136 -2.88 -10.95 -8.82
C VAL A 136 -4.06 -10.03 -8.57
N SER A 137 -5.12 -10.20 -9.36
CA SER A 137 -6.37 -9.44 -9.25
C SER A 137 -7.57 -10.37 -9.42
N GLY A 138 -8.75 -9.91 -8.99
CA GLY A 138 -10.01 -10.64 -9.13
C GLY A 138 -11.14 -9.74 -9.59
N THR A 139 -12.20 -10.33 -10.11
CA THR A 139 -13.40 -9.61 -10.55
C THR A 139 -14.64 -10.08 -9.82
N ALA A 140 -15.60 -9.17 -9.66
CA ALA A 140 -16.90 -9.49 -9.09
C ALA A 140 -17.87 -9.88 -10.20
N ALA A 141 -18.80 -10.79 -9.90
CA ALA A 141 -19.97 -11.03 -10.71
C ALA A 141 -20.85 -9.78 -10.62
N ASP A 142 -20.99 -9.07 -11.74
CA ASP A 142 -21.96 -7.98 -11.80
C ASP A 142 -23.37 -8.55 -11.67
N ARG A 143 -24.22 -7.88 -10.88
CA ARG A 143 -25.65 -8.18 -10.80
C ARG A 143 -26.36 -7.84 -12.12
N ASP A 144 -25.84 -6.87 -12.90
CA ASP A 144 -26.48 -6.36 -14.12
C ASP A 144 -25.73 -6.67 -15.44
N GLY A 145 -24.64 -7.43 -15.38
CA GLY A 145 -23.90 -7.86 -16.58
C GLY A 145 -23.07 -6.77 -17.29
N THR A 146 -22.98 -5.58 -16.71
CA THR A 146 -21.89 -4.63 -16.95
C THR A 146 -20.60 -5.15 -16.28
N ARG A 147 -19.46 -4.50 -16.50
CA ARG A 147 -18.21 -4.90 -15.82
C ARG A 147 -18.34 -4.55 -14.34
N GLY A 148 -18.54 -5.56 -13.50
CA GLY A 148 -18.55 -5.42 -12.04
C GLY A 148 -17.23 -4.84 -11.55
N ALA A 149 -17.31 -3.99 -10.52
CA ALA A 149 -16.17 -3.39 -9.86
C ALA A 149 -15.09 -4.44 -9.55
N GLU A 150 -13.83 -4.04 -9.69
CA GLU A 150 -12.68 -4.89 -9.42
C GLU A 150 -12.76 -5.40 -7.99
N VAL A 151 -12.65 -6.72 -7.81
CA VAL A 151 -12.64 -7.29 -6.45
C VAL A 151 -11.31 -6.89 -5.86
N SER A 152 -11.38 -5.90 -4.99
CA SER A 152 -10.36 -5.81 -3.97
C SER A 152 -10.35 -7.15 -3.27
N ILE A 153 -9.18 -7.76 -3.19
CA ILE A 153 -8.90 -8.96 -2.42
C ILE A 153 -9.50 -8.89 -0.99
N HIS A 154 -9.87 -7.70 -0.50
CA HIS A 154 -10.50 -7.44 0.79
C HIS A 154 -12.04 -7.61 0.84
N HIS A 155 -12.74 -7.95 -0.25
CA HIS A 155 -14.20 -8.14 -0.23
C HIS A 155 -14.67 -9.59 -0.06
N LEU A 156 -15.83 -9.74 0.58
CA LEU A 156 -16.43 -11.02 0.93
C LEU A 156 -16.88 -11.83 -0.30
N VAL A 157 -16.54 -13.12 -0.26
CA VAL A 157 -16.77 -14.29 -1.13
C VAL A 157 -18.04 -14.34 -2.01
N ARG A 158 -19.09 -13.57 -1.73
CA ARG A 158 -20.42 -13.83 -2.33
C ARG A 158 -20.55 -13.43 -3.79
N ASP A 159 -19.73 -12.51 -4.27
CA ASP A 159 -19.81 -12.02 -5.65
C ASP A 159 -18.54 -12.32 -6.47
N HIS A 160 -17.77 -13.39 -6.18
CA HIS A 160 -16.59 -13.73 -7.00
C HIS A 160 -16.98 -14.21 -8.41
N ALA A 161 -16.42 -13.60 -9.46
CA ALA A 161 -16.54 -14.07 -10.85
C ALA A 161 -15.32 -14.83 -11.37
N SER A 162 -14.11 -14.30 -11.16
CA SER A 162 -12.86 -14.91 -11.63
C SER A 162 -11.62 -14.32 -10.97
N TRP A 163 -10.51 -15.05 -11.07
CA TRP A 163 -9.16 -14.64 -10.72
C TRP A 163 -8.27 -14.49 -11.95
N GLN A 164 -7.32 -13.57 -11.88
CA GLN A 164 -6.25 -13.41 -12.85
C GLN A 164 -4.91 -13.24 -12.13
N ALA A 165 -3.87 -13.84 -12.69
CA ALA A 165 -2.49 -13.55 -12.33
C ALA A 165 -1.65 -13.36 -13.60
N SER A 166 -0.85 -12.32 -13.63
CA SER A 166 0.13 -12.08 -14.70
C SER A 166 1.49 -11.70 -14.12
N ARG A 167 2.57 -12.05 -14.81
CA ARG A 167 3.95 -11.71 -14.45
C ARG A 167 4.52 -10.78 -15.50
N ILE A 168 5.17 -9.69 -15.10
CA ILE A 168 5.95 -8.87 -16.02
C ILE A 168 7.36 -9.48 -16.11
N ASP A 169 7.79 -9.90 -17.29
CA ASP A 169 9.16 -10.39 -17.50
C ASP A 169 10.17 -9.24 -17.54
N ARG A 170 11.47 -9.57 -17.58
CA ARG A 170 12.55 -8.57 -17.60
C ARG A 170 12.53 -7.63 -18.81
N ASN A 171 11.78 -7.97 -19.85
CA ASN A 171 11.61 -7.12 -21.03
C ASN A 171 10.34 -6.25 -20.95
N GLY A 172 9.67 -6.22 -19.79
CA GLY A 172 8.42 -5.52 -19.59
C GLY A 172 7.20 -6.22 -20.22
N ARG A 173 7.34 -7.47 -20.69
CA ARG A 173 6.22 -8.19 -21.31
C ARG A 173 5.40 -8.90 -20.25
N SER A 174 4.08 -8.68 -20.28
CA SER A 174 3.14 -9.44 -19.46
C SER A 174 3.02 -10.90 -19.95
N VAL A 175 3.18 -11.83 -19.01
CA VAL A 175 3.07 -13.27 -19.18
C VAL A 175 1.92 -13.76 -18.30
N HIS A 176 0.93 -14.41 -18.88
CA HIS A 176 -0.19 -14.98 -18.12
C HIS A 176 0.30 -16.11 -17.21
N VAL A 177 -0.07 -16.04 -15.93
CA VAL A 177 0.21 -17.06 -14.91
C VAL A 177 -1.06 -17.86 -14.62
N TYR A 178 -2.19 -17.17 -14.46
CA TYR A 178 -3.50 -17.76 -14.19
C TYR A 178 -4.60 -16.88 -14.76
N ASP A 179 -5.68 -17.49 -15.25
CA ASP A 179 -6.86 -16.78 -15.73
C ASP A 179 -8.07 -17.74 -15.68
N SER A 180 -9.07 -17.40 -14.88
CA SER A 180 -10.35 -18.13 -14.81
C SER A 180 -11.52 -17.37 -15.43
N TYR A 181 -11.26 -16.24 -16.09
CA TYR A 181 -12.30 -15.40 -16.69
C TYR A 181 -13.20 -16.22 -17.63
N GLY A 182 -14.51 -16.12 -17.40
CA GLY A 182 -15.54 -16.83 -18.18
C GLY A 182 -15.67 -18.33 -17.91
N GLN A 183 -14.86 -18.92 -17.03
CA GLN A 183 -14.87 -20.37 -16.75
C GLN A 183 -15.91 -20.80 -15.69
N ARG A 184 -16.53 -19.84 -14.99
CA ARG A 184 -17.56 -20.09 -13.93
C ARG A 184 -17.13 -21.18 -12.93
N ARG A 185 -15.92 -21.06 -12.38
CA ARG A 185 -15.40 -22.00 -11.39
C ARG A 185 -15.99 -21.71 -10.00
N PRO A 186 -16.25 -22.75 -9.17
CA PRO A 186 -16.52 -22.54 -7.76
C PRO A 186 -15.36 -21.79 -7.09
N TYR A 187 -15.66 -20.86 -6.19
CA TYR A 187 -14.69 -19.98 -5.54
C TYR A 187 -13.47 -20.72 -4.96
N GLU A 188 -13.70 -21.80 -4.22
CA GLU A 188 -12.63 -22.56 -3.56
C GLU A 188 -11.71 -23.25 -4.56
N GLU A 189 -12.27 -23.80 -5.64
CA GLU A 189 -11.53 -24.44 -6.72
C GLU A 189 -10.71 -23.40 -7.52
N ASP A 190 -11.34 -22.26 -7.84
CA ASP A 190 -10.70 -21.16 -8.55
C ASP A 190 -9.51 -20.60 -7.76
N THR A 191 -9.76 -20.26 -6.49
CA THR A 191 -8.74 -19.76 -5.55
C THR A 191 -7.59 -20.74 -5.39
N SER A 192 -7.88 -22.04 -5.23
CA SER A 192 -6.84 -23.07 -5.12
C SER A 192 -6.00 -23.17 -6.40
N GLY A 193 -6.64 -23.05 -7.57
CA GLY A 193 -5.97 -23.02 -8.87
C GLY A 193 -5.04 -21.83 -9.03
N LEU A 194 -5.51 -20.63 -8.66
CA LEU A 194 -4.72 -19.40 -8.63
C LEU A 194 -3.50 -19.56 -7.72
N VAL A 195 -3.71 -19.97 -6.47
CA VAL A 195 -2.62 -20.12 -5.48
C VAL A 195 -1.59 -21.13 -5.96
N ALA A 196 -2.01 -22.29 -6.49
CA ALA A 196 -1.10 -23.29 -7.03
C ALA A 196 -0.26 -22.75 -8.22
N ALA A 197 -0.88 -21.97 -9.11
CA ALA A 197 -0.18 -21.37 -10.25
C ALA A 197 0.87 -20.33 -9.79
N VAL A 198 0.51 -19.48 -8.83
CA VAL A 198 1.43 -18.50 -8.23
C VAL A 198 2.59 -19.21 -7.53
N LEU A 199 2.33 -20.22 -6.70
CA LEU A 199 3.39 -20.98 -6.00
C LEU A 199 4.34 -21.68 -6.96
N THR A 200 3.82 -22.21 -8.07
CA THR A 200 4.65 -22.80 -9.13
C THR A 200 5.62 -21.76 -9.71
N GLN A 201 5.14 -20.53 -9.98
CA GLN A 201 6.01 -19.45 -10.46
C GLN A 201 7.02 -19.00 -9.39
N VAL A 202 6.61 -18.86 -8.14
CA VAL A 202 7.50 -18.56 -7.01
C VAL A 202 8.63 -19.58 -6.94
N GLN A 203 8.33 -20.86 -7.03
CA GLN A 203 9.34 -21.91 -7.02
C GLN A 203 10.28 -21.85 -8.24
N GLN A 204 9.74 -21.61 -9.44
CA GLN A 204 10.54 -21.49 -10.67
C GLN A 204 11.52 -20.31 -10.65
N CYS A 205 11.15 -19.23 -9.96
CA CYS A 205 11.97 -18.02 -9.83
C CYS A 205 12.89 -18.04 -8.61
N GLY A 206 13.03 -19.17 -7.91
CA GLY A 206 13.94 -19.33 -6.76
C GLY A 206 13.38 -18.85 -5.42
N GLY A 207 12.07 -18.62 -5.34
CA GLY A 207 11.38 -18.16 -4.13
C GLY A 207 10.76 -16.77 -4.29
N SER A 208 10.17 -16.29 -3.20
CA SER A 208 9.69 -14.92 -3.09
C SER A 208 10.85 -14.00 -2.71
N ALA A 209 10.83 -12.76 -3.20
CA ALA A 209 11.84 -11.77 -2.84
C ALA A 209 11.81 -11.49 -1.33
N PRO A 210 12.97 -11.28 -0.69
CA PRO A 210 13.01 -10.89 0.72
C PRO A 210 12.38 -9.50 0.90
N GLU A 211 12.13 -9.12 2.16
CA GLU A 211 11.45 -7.87 2.51
C GLU A 211 12.15 -6.61 1.94
N ARG A 212 13.48 -6.64 1.84
CA ARG A 212 14.31 -5.56 1.28
C ARG A 212 14.49 -5.62 -0.25
N GLY A 213 13.77 -6.50 -0.93
CA GLY A 213 13.95 -6.75 -2.36
C GLY A 213 15.22 -7.56 -2.66
N VAL A 214 15.41 -7.89 -3.94
CA VAL A 214 16.56 -8.69 -4.39
C VAL A 214 17.70 -7.77 -4.78
N GLY A 215 18.88 -7.98 -4.19
CA GLY A 215 20.10 -7.24 -4.54
C GLY A 215 20.58 -6.29 -3.45
N GLU A 216 21.52 -5.43 -3.80
CA GLU A 216 21.98 -4.35 -2.93
C GLU A 216 20.88 -3.30 -2.74
N THR A 217 20.75 -2.81 -1.53
CA THR A 217 19.81 -1.72 -1.21
C THR A 217 20.23 -0.43 -1.90
N ALA A 218 19.26 0.45 -2.13
CA ALA A 218 19.49 1.82 -2.59
C ALA A 218 20.54 2.53 -1.72
N GLU A 219 20.48 2.37 -0.39
CA GLU A 219 21.50 2.89 0.52
C GLU A 219 22.90 2.39 0.17
N GLN A 220 23.07 1.08 0.00
CA GLN A 220 24.39 0.48 -0.30
C GLN A 220 24.94 1.00 -1.63
N LEU A 221 24.10 1.02 -2.67
CA LEU A 221 24.47 1.51 -4.00
C LEU A 221 24.87 3.00 -3.96
N ALA A 222 24.03 3.83 -3.34
CA ALA A 222 24.27 5.27 -3.24
C ALA A 222 25.49 5.60 -2.40
N ARG A 223 25.67 4.96 -1.23
CA ARG A 223 26.86 5.15 -0.39
C ARG A 223 28.13 4.73 -1.10
N ALA A 224 28.13 3.60 -1.81
CA ALA A 224 29.29 3.16 -2.57
C ALA A 224 29.66 4.21 -3.65
N ALA A 225 28.68 4.65 -4.43
CA ALA A 225 28.90 5.63 -5.51
C ALA A 225 29.35 7.02 -4.98
N LEU A 226 28.80 7.48 -3.86
CA LEU A 226 29.23 8.72 -3.19
C LEU A 226 30.65 8.58 -2.61
N ALA A 227 30.96 7.45 -1.96
CA ALA A 227 32.28 7.19 -1.39
C ALA A 227 33.38 7.14 -2.46
N GLU A 228 33.09 6.66 -3.67
CA GLU A 228 34.01 6.73 -4.81
C GLU A 228 34.39 8.17 -5.20
N GLN A 229 33.53 9.14 -4.92
CA GLN A 229 33.80 10.58 -5.08
C GLN A 229 34.39 11.24 -3.82
N GLY A 230 34.66 10.46 -2.76
CA GLY A 230 35.10 10.96 -1.47
C GLY A 230 34.01 11.70 -0.69
N ILE A 231 32.74 11.46 -1.00
CA ILE A 231 31.59 12.09 -0.35
C ILE A 231 31.06 11.16 0.75
N THR A 232 30.89 11.71 1.95
CA THR A 232 30.27 11.04 3.09
C THR A 232 28.78 11.36 3.12
N ALA A 233 27.97 10.34 3.38
CA ALA A 233 26.53 10.45 3.55
C ALA A 233 26.10 9.75 4.84
N HIS A 234 25.00 10.21 5.43
CA HIS A 234 24.42 9.69 6.65
C HIS A 234 23.01 9.19 6.36
N ARG A 235 22.61 8.08 6.95
CA ARG A 235 21.24 7.60 6.80
C ARG A 235 20.39 8.30 7.83
N ASP A 236 19.21 8.72 7.41
CA ASP A 236 18.19 9.28 8.28
C ASP A 236 16.84 8.61 8.00
N ASP A 237 15.96 8.63 9.00
CA ASP A 237 14.59 8.11 8.91
C ASP A 237 13.61 8.95 9.72
N ASP A 238 12.49 9.29 9.08
CA ASP A 238 11.39 9.99 9.72
C ASP A 238 10.06 9.61 9.07
N ALA A 239 9.01 9.49 9.89
CA ALA A 239 7.64 9.17 9.47
C ALA A 239 7.51 7.95 8.53
N GLY A 240 8.43 6.97 8.62
CA GLY A 240 8.44 5.77 7.78
C GLY A 240 9.15 5.95 6.42
N ASN A 241 9.67 7.14 6.14
CA ASN A 241 10.53 7.42 5.00
C ASN A 241 12.00 7.31 5.40
N THR A 242 12.85 7.01 4.43
CA THR A 242 14.30 6.84 4.68
C THR A 242 15.09 7.45 3.54
N TRP A 243 16.18 8.15 3.85
CA TRP A 243 17.01 8.82 2.86
C TRP A 243 18.47 8.93 3.32
N LEU A 244 19.32 9.42 2.42
CA LEU A 244 20.69 9.79 2.72
C LEU A 244 20.85 11.31 2.80
N VAL A 245 21.44 11.79 3.89
CA VAL A 245 21.80 13.20 4.12
C VAL A 245 23.29 13.39 3.85
N ILE A 246 23.63 14.39 3.04
CA ILE A 246 24.99 14.77 2.67
C ILE A 246 25.23 16.21 3.17
N GLY A 247 26.15 16.41 4.11
CA GLY A 247 26.47 17.74 4.64
C GLY A 247 27.29 18.58 3.66
N GLY A 248 27.17 19.90 3.73
CA GLY A 248 28.03 20.81 2.97
C GLY A 248 29.50 20.73 3.40
N ASP A 249 29.76 20.52 4.69
CA ASP A 249 31.10 20.27 5.23
C ASP A 249 31.44 18.77 5.20
N GLN A 250 32.27 18.39 4.22
CA GLN A 250 32.74 17.02 4.05
C GLN A 250 33.96 16.67 4.92
N THR A 251 34.41 17.58 5.78
CA THR A 251 35.49 17.32 6.75
C THR A 251 34.99 16.81 8.09
N SER A 252 33.73 17.09 8.42
CA SER A 252 33.06 16.58 9.61
C SER A 252 32.61 15.13 9.39
N PRO A 253 32.91 14.20 10.32
CA PRO A 253 32.37 12.85 10.30
C PRO A 253 30.99 12.75 10.97
N ASP A 254 30.52 13.84 11.59
CA ASP A 254 29.26 13.87 12.34
C ASP A 254 28.07 14.12 11.41
N PHE A 255 26.87 13.77 11.88
CA PHE A 255 25.63 14.02 11.14
C PHE A 255 25.43 15.55 10.95
N PRO A 256 25.09 16.04 9.75
CA PRO A 256 24.93 17.48 9.50
C PRO A 256 23.78 18.09 10.31
N ASP A 257 23.97 19.30 10.85
CA ASP A 257 22.87 20.05 11.45
C ASP A 257 22.01 20.69 10.35
N MET A 258 20.99 19.95 9.89
CA MET A 258 20.11 20.37 8.79
C MET A 258 19.34 21.68 9.07
N LEU A 259 19.32 22.17 10.31
CA LEU A 259 18.69 23.45 10.69
C LEU A 259 19.68 24.62 10.77
N ALA A 260 20.97 24.36 10.56
CA ALA A 260 22.01 25.38 10.66
C ALA A 260 22.98 25.37 9.47
N GLU A 261 23.08 24.26 8.75
CA GLU A 261 24.09 24.04 7.72
C GLU A 261 23.46 23.62 6.39
N PRO A 262 24.08 23.97 5.24
CA PRO A 262 23.67 23.45 3.96
C PRO A 262 23.78 21.92 3.90
N TYR A 263 22.77 21.27 3.33
CA TYR A 263 22.72 19.82 3.17
C TYR A 263 22.11 19.45 1.83
N ALA A 264 22.35 18.21 1.39
CA ALA A 264 21.61 17.58 0.31
C ALA A 264 20.98 16.29 0.81
N VAL A 265 19.81 15.95 0.28
CA VAL A 265 19.12 14.69 0.53
C VAL A 265 19.06 13.90 -0.76
N LEU A 266 19.42 12.62 -0.70
CA LEU A 266 19.31 11.66 -1.79
C LEU A 266 18.39 10.52 -1.35
N TYR A 267 17.35 10.25 -2.13
CA TYR A 267 16.43 9.15 -1.88
C TYR A 267 15.95 8.51 -3.17
N LEU A 268 15.43 7.28 -3.06
CA LEU A 268 14.73 6.60 -4.13
C LEU A 268 13.22 6.76 -3.90
N GLY A 269 12.55 7.42 -4.84
CA GLY A 269 11.11 7.61 -4.88
C GLY A 269 10.44 6.57 -5.76
N SER A 270 9.29 6.07 -5.31
CA SER A 270 8.36 5.31 -6.16
C SER A 270 7.10 6.13 -6.37
N TYR A 271 6.98 6.78 -7.52
CA TYR A 271 5.81 7.58 -7.87
C TYR A 271 4.72 6.69 -8.48
N GLY A 272 4.24 5.75 -7.67
CA GLY A 272 2.99 5.04 -7.86
C GLY A 272 1.94 5.58 -6.89
N ASN A 273 0.89 4.81 -6.61
CA ASN A 273 -0.20 5.25 -5.72
C ASN A 273 0.13 5.10 -4.23
N ASP A 274 1.23 4.41 -3.93
CA ASP A 274 1.84 4.42 -2.61
C ASP A 274 3.16 5.17 -2.80
N GLU A 275 3.12 6.51 -2.73
CA GLU A 275 4.32 7.34 -2.73
C GLU A 275 5.25 6.84 -1.61
N GLU A 276 6.37 6.26 -2.00
CA GLU A 276 7.36 5.70 -1.09
C GLU A 276 8.68 6.45 -1.29
N ILE A 277 9.23 6.99 -0.20
CA ILE A 277 10.58 7.58 -0.15
C ILE A 277 11.46 6.64 0.67
N THR A 278 12.38 5.94 0.01
CA THR A 278 13.18 4.93 0.70
C THR A 278 14.61 4.81 0.18
N VAL A 279 15.50 4.27 1.01
CA VAL A 279 16.81 3.73 0.62
C VAL A 279 17.01 2.30 1.14
N ASP A 280 16.02 1.72 1.82
CA ASP A 280 16.14 0.45 2.55
C ASP A 280 15.92 -0.79 1.67
N ARG A 281 15.47 -0.60 0.43
CA ARG A 281 15.26 -1.67 -0.56
C ARG A 281 16.07 -1.47 -1.82
N ALA A 282 16.26 -2.54 -2.58
CA ALA A 282 16.86 -2.45 -3.91
C ALA A 282 16.00 -1.57 -4.86
N PRO A 283 16.62 -0.80 -5.76
CA PRO A 283 15.87 -0.08 -6.79
C PRO A 283 15.12 -1.02 -7.73
N ALA A 284 13.88 -0.67 -8.06
CA ALA A 284 13.01 -1.42 -8.96
C ALA A 284 12.74 -0.64 -10.26
N PRO A 285 12.31 -1.31 -11.33
CA PRO A 285 11.89 -0.63 -12.56
C PRO A 285 10.78 0.38 -12.28
N GLY A 286 10.97 1.62 -12.72
CA GLY A 286 10.03 2.73 -12.53
C GLY A 286 10.30 3.58 -11.29
N ASP A 287 11.22 3.19 -10.39
CA ASP A 287 11.67 4.09 -9.34
C ASP A 287 12.56 5.21 -9.90
N GLU A 288 12.64 6.31 -9.16
CA GLU A 288 13.43 7.49 -9.50
C GLU A 288 14.30 7.93 -8.33
N TRP A 289 15.57 8.19 -8.58
CA TRP A 289 16.45 8.89 -7.65
C TRP A 289 16.14 10.38 -7.67
N THR A 290 15.92 10.96 -6.50
CA THR A 290 15.72 12.40 -6.34
C THR A 290 16.80 12.97 -5.44
N VAL A 291 17.35 14.13 -5.83
CA VAL A 291 18.28 14.90 -5.01
C VAL A 291 17.68 16.27 -4.71
N LEU A 292 17.51 16.57 -3.43
CA LEU A 292 17.14 17.89 -2.92
C LEU A 292 18.35 18.54 -2.24
N ALA A 293 18.43 19.86 -2.25
CA ALA A 293 19.42 20.62 -1.48
C ALA A 293 18.73 21.66 -0.61
N GLY A 294 19.06 21.65 0.69
CA GLY A 294 18.66 22.64 1.67
C GLY A 294 19.81 23.60 1.99
N ASP A 295 19.46 24.84 2.35
CA ASP A 295 20.43 25.86 2.78
C ASP A 295 20.57 25.99 4.31
N GLY A 296 19.92 25.10 5.07
CA GLY A 296 19.87 25.13 6.53
C GLY A 296 18.74 25.99 7.10
N THR A 297 18.01 26.75 6.27
CA THR A 297 16.88 27.60 6.73
C THR A 297 15.52 26.92 6.63
N GLY A 298 15.51 25.64 6.23
CA GLY A 298 14.30 24.86 5.89
C GLY A 298 13.82 25.07 4.45
N ALA A 299 14.53 25.88 3.65
CA ALA A 299 14.26 26.01 2.22
C ALA A 299 14.99 24.92 1.43
N GLU A 300 14.22 24.02 0.82
CA GLU A 300 14.75 22.96 -0.05
C GLU A 300 14.48 23.26 -1.52
N ARG A 301 15.40 22.86 -2.40
CA ARG A 301 15.23 22.90 -3.85
C ARG A 301 15.66 21.59 -4.48
N GLU A 302 14.93 21.16 -5.50
CA GLU A 302 15.34 20.01 -6.30
C GLU A 302 16.59 20.33 -7.14
N LEU A 303 17.60 19.46 -7.06
CA LEU A 303 18.77 19.49 -7.93
C LEU A 303 18.55 18.66 -9.18
N THR A 304 18.03 17.44 -9.02
CA THR A 304 17.76 16.52 -10.12
C THR A 304 16.84 15.37 -9.70
N THR A 305 16.04 14.87 -10.64
CA THR A 305 15.32 13.59 -10.56
C THR A 305 15.69 12.72 -11.75
N ARG A 306 16.04 11.45 -11.52
CA ARG A 306 16.51 10.52 -12.57
C ARG A 306 15.97 9.12 -12.37
N PRO A 307 15.78 8.33 -13.44
CA PRO A 307 15.44 6.92 -13.33
C PRO A 307 16.43 6.13 -12.44
N ALA A 308 15.95 5.04 -11.84
CA ALA A 308 16.73 4.18 -10.93
C ALA A 308 18.09 3.70 -11.46
N ASP A 309 18.22 3.54 -12.79
CA ASP A 309 19.46 3.12 -13.46
C ASP A 309 20.45 4.26 -13.71
N GLN A 310 20.11 5.49 -13.33
CA GLN A 310 20.91 6.71 -13.54
C GLN A 310 21.38 7.36 -12.21
N LEU A 311 21.69 6.54 -11.20
CA LEU A 311 22.27 7.01 -9.92
C LEU A 311 23.54 7.87 -10.12
N ALA A 312 24.36 7.57 -11.13
CA ALA A 312 25.58 8.32 -11.42
C ALA A 312 25.32 9.81 -11.70
N ASP A 313 24.23 10.15 -12.39
CA ASP A 313 23.85 11.53 -12.67
C ASP A 313 23.45 12.28 -11.39
N CYS A 314 22.80 11.57 -10.45
CA CYS A 314 22.46 12.12 -9.14
C CYS A 314 23.71 12.39 -8.29
N VAL A 315 24.66 11.46 -8.29
CA VAL A 315 25.97 11.65 -7.63
C VAL A 315 26.71 12.85 -8.24
N GLN A 316 26.68 13.00 -9.56
CA GLN A 316 27.28 14.17 -10.23
C GLN A 316 26.62 15.49 -9.80
N ALA A 317 25.30 15.51 -9.64
CA ALA A 317 24.58 16.68 -9.16
C ALA A 317 24.97 17.07 -7.73
N VAL A 318 25.13 16.09 -6.83
CA VAL A 318 25.63 16.31 -5.46
C VAL A 318 27.06 16.88 -5.49
N THR A 319 27.96 16.29 -6.29
CA THR A 319 29.35 16.77 -6.44
C THR A 319 29.38 18.22 -6.95
N ALA A 320 28.57 18.54 -7.95
CA ALA A 320 28.49 19.89 -8.49
C ALA A 320 27.97 20.89 -7.45
N TRP A 321 26.97 20.51 -6.66
CA TRP A 321 26.45 21.33 -5.57
C TRP A 321 27.51 21.61 -4.48
N LEU A 322 28.22 20.58 -4.01
CA LEU A 322 29.32 20.74 -3.03
C LEU A 322 30.40 21.71 -3.52
N ALA A 323 30.76 21.63 -4.81
CA ALA A 323 31.74 22.55 -5.40
C ALA A 323 31.27 24.02 -5.36
N THR A 324 29.97 24.29 -5.45
CA THR A 324 29.44 25.67 -5.34
C THR A 324 29.59 26.24 -3.93
N LEU A 325 29.46 25.40 -2.89
CA LEU A 325 29.62 25.83 -1.51
C LEU A 325 31.09 26.21 -1.21
N GLN A 326 32.04 25.43 -1.74
CA GLN A 326 33.47 25.67 -1.57
C GLN A 326 33.97 26.88 -2.37
N GLY A 327 33.31 27.19 -3.49
CA GLY A 327 33.67 28.29 -4.37
C GLY A 327 33.18 29.66 -3.92
N THR A 328 32.38 29.77 -2.85
CA THR A 328 31.91 31.06 -2.34
C THR A 328 33.04 31.68 -1.52
N PRO A 329 33.78 32.70 -2.03
CA PRO A 329 34.86 33.31 -1.27
C PRO A 329 34.23 33.92 -0.01
N SER A 330 34.74 33.54 1.16
CA SER A 330 34.37 34.16 2.44
C SER A 330 34.60 35.66 2.32
N GLY A 331 33.52 36.39 2.06
CA GLY A 331 33.53 37.84 1.99
C GLY A 331 34.10 38.34 3.31
N THR A 332 35.24 38.99 3.21
CA THR A 332 35.92 39.64 4.32
C THR A 332 35.08 40.86 4.70
N GLU A 333 34.29 40.75 5.76
CA GLU A 333 33.86 41.90 6.56
C GLU A 333 34.93 42.27 7.60
#